data_AF-A0A3D1QCX5-F1
#
_entry.id   AF-A0A3D1QCX5-F1
#
_cell.length_a   1.000
_cell.length_b   1.000
_cell.length_c   1.000
_cell.angle_alpha   90.00
_cell.angle_beta   90.00
_cell.angle_gamma   90.00
#
_symmetry.space_group_name_H-M   'P 1'
#
loop_
_entity.id
_entity.type
_entity.pdbx_description
1 polymer ?
#
loop_
_entity_poly.entity_id
_entity_poly.type
_entity_poly.pdbx_seq_one_letter_code
_entity_poly.pdbx_strand_id
1 'polypeptide(L)' 'MELGNRVMITQKGHFYNNCTGVIVGKRGLRAPGDPMYLLMMEEHRKVLIVPESMLTLCENDDTDKGPSRLLFRPRDN' A
#
# COMPACT_ATOMS: atom_id res chain seq x y z
N MET A 1 0.24 3.68 9.85
CA MET A 1 0.83 2.73 8.88
C MET A 1 2.08 2.12 9.48
N GLU A 2 2.16 0.79 9.50
CA GLU A 2 3.27 0.01 10.11
C GLU A 2 3.97 -0.88 9.09
N LEU A 3 5.18 -1.37 9.45
CA LEU A 3 5.92 -2.33 8.63
C LEU A 3 5.11 -3.62 8.52
N GLY A 4 4.97 -4.16 7.30
CA GLY A 4 4.16 -5.34 7.02
C GLY A 4 2.72 -5.03 6.61
N ASN A 5 2.22 -3.81 6.81
CA ASN A 5 0.88 -3.45 6.36
C ASN A 5 0.83 -3.38 4.82
N ARG A 6 -0.24 -3.94 4.24
CA ARG A 6 -0.57 -3.69 2.84
C ARG A 6 -1.21 -2.32 2.71
N VAL A 7 -0.73 -1.58 1.73
CA VAL A 7 -1.26 -0.27 1.40
C VAL A 7 -1.39 -0.14 -0.11
N MET A 8 -2.29 0.73 -0.53
CA MET A 8 -2.58 1.00 -1.93
C MET A 8 -2.24 2.44 -2.25
N ILE A 9 -1.61 2.68 -3.41
CA ILE A 9 -1.38 4.03 -3.89
C ILE A 9 -2.66 4.51 -4.58
N THR A 10 -3.31 5.53 -4.02
CA THR A 10 -4.59 6.07 -4.53
C THR A 10 -4.45 7.45 -5.17
N GLN A 11 -3.21 7.93 -5.32
CA GLN A 11 -2.96 9.25 -5.87
C GLN A 11 -3.37 9.33 -7.36
N LYS A 12 -4.35 10.19 -7.66
CA LYS A 12 -4.75 10.53 -9.03
C LYS A 12 -3.57 11.13 -9.80
N GLY A 13 -3.17 10.46 -10.87
CA GLY A 13 -2.06 10.88 -11.75
C GLY A 13 -0.73 10.18 -11.48
N HIS A 14 -0.65 9.30 -10.48
CA HIS A 14 0.56 8.49 -10.26
C HIS A 14 0.58 7.28 -11.20
N PHE A 15 1.75 6.93 -11.73
CA PHE A 15 1.90 5.77 -12.64
C PHE A 15 1.45 4.45 -11.99
N TYR A 16 1.58 4.37 -10.66
CA TYR A 16 1.19 3.22 -9.84
C TYR A 16 -0.16 3.42 -9.13
N ASN A 17 -1.04 4.27 -9.65
CA ASN A 17 -2.37 4.45 -9.09
C ASN A 17 -3.15 3.12 -9.13
N ASN A 18 -3.79 2.77 -8.01
CA ASN A 18 -4.49 1.51 -7.78
C ASN A 18 -3.57 0.27 -7.69
N CYS A 19 -2.26 0.46 -7.54
CA CYS A 19 -1.34 -0.63 -7.22
C CYS A 19 -1.23 -0.83 -5.71
N THR A 20 -1.15 -2.10 -5.30
CA THR A 20 -0.92 -2.49 -3.91
C THR A 20 0.53 -2.83 -3.66
N GLY A 21 1.00 -2.51 -2.46
CA GLY A 21 2.32 -2.88 -1.99
C GLY A 21 2.33 -3.10 -0.48
N VAL A 22 3.42 -3.67 0.01
CA VAL A 22 3.65 -3.89 1.43
C VAL A 22 4.64 -2.85 1.93
N ILE A 23 4.36 -2.26 3.10
CA ILE A 23 5.32 -1.36 3.73
C ILE A 23 6.51 -2.18 4.24
N VAL A 24 7.68 -1.94 3.68
CA VAL A 24 8.94 -2.63 4.05
C VAL A 24 9.90 -1.71 4.81
N GLY A 25 9.62 -0.42 4.88
CA GLY A 25 10.45 0.54 5.59
C GLY A 25 9.77 1.89 5.78
N LYS A 26 10.31 2.71 6.68
CA LYS A 26 9.92 4.11 6.87
C LYS A 26 11.16 4.98 6.74
N ARG A 27 11.10 6.03 5.93
CA ARG A 27 12.22 6.93 5.63
C ARG A 27 11.84 8.36 5.99
N GLY A 28 12.07 8.73 7.25
CA GLY A 28 11.95 10.11 7.71
C GLY A 28 10.63 10.78 7.36
N LEU A 29 10.65 12.11 7.31
CA LEU A 29 9.51 12.97 7.02
C LEU A 29 9.79 13.75 5.74
N ARG A 30 8.86 13.73 4.78
CA ARG A 30 8.90 14.62 3.62
C ARG A 30 8.55 16.06 4.02
N ALA A 31 7.57 16.18 4.89
CA ALA A 31 7.04 17.42 5.43
C ALA A 31 6.66 17.19 6.90
N PRO A 32 6.49 18.23 7.73
CA PRO A 32 6.02 18.05 9.10
C PRO A 32 4.64 17.35 9.09
N GLY A 33 4.60 16.11 9.60
CA GLY A 33 3.39 15.28 9.63
C GLY A 33 3.22 14.31 8.45
N ASP A 34 4.13 14.30 7.46
CA ASP A 34 4.02 13.43 6.28
C ASP A 34 5.24 12.49 6.17
N PRO A 35 5.21 11.32 6.80
CA PRO A 35 6.30 10.36 6.72
C PRO A 35 6.38 9.70 5.34
N MET A 36 7.62 9.46 4.87
CA MET A 36 7.80 8.62 3.68
C MET A 36 7.88 7.16 4.07
N TYR A 37 7.17 6.32 3.35
CA TYR A 37 7.22 4.87 3.48
C TYR A 37 7.91 4.25 2.27
N LEU A 38 8.70 3.22 2.51
CA LEU A 38 9.16 2.30 1.47
C LEU A 38 8.08 1.24 1.29
N LEU A 39 7.49 1.22 0.10
CA LEU A 39 6.61 0.16 -0.34
C LEU A 39 7.36 -0.80 -1.24
N MET A 40 7.17 -2.09 -1.02
CA MET A 40 7.49 -3.13 -1.98
C MET A 40 6.23 -3.45 -2.79
N MET A 41 6.28 -3.15 -4.09
CA MET A 41 5.22 -3.50 -5.03
C MET A 41 5.22 -5.00 -5.29
N GLU A 42 4.07 -5.64 -5.11
CA GLU A 42 3.92 -7.08 -5.31
C GLU A 42 4.02 -7.45 -6.80
N GLU A 43 3.42 -6.63 -7.68
CA GLU A 43 3.34 -6.89 -9.12
C GLU A 43 4.69 -6.76 -9.84
N HIS A 44 5.48 -5.76 -9.45
CA HIS A 44 6.74 -5.44 -10.14
C HIS A 44 8.01 -5.81 -9.34
N ARG A 45 7.86 -6.37 -8.12
CA ARG A 45 8.96 -6.60 -7.15
C ARG A 45 9.88 -5.37 -7.00
N LYS A 46 9.30 -4.17 -7.08
CA LYS A 46 10.03 -2.91 -7.07
C LYS A 46 9.75 -2.17 -5.78
N VAL A 47 10.79 -1.58 -5.19
CA VAL A 47 10.65 -0.75 -4.00
C VAL A 47 10.45 0.70 -4.41
N LEU A 48 9.42 1.34 -3.87
CA LEU A 48 9.06 2.74 -4.12
C LEU A 48 9.01 3.49 -2.80
N ILE A 49 9.45 4.75 -2.83
CA ILE A 49 9.35 5.65 -1.68
C ILE A 49 8.15 6.55 -1.93
N VAL A 50 7.14 6.44 -1.07
CA VAL A 50 5.86 7.14 -1.23
C VAL A 50 5.46 7.75 0.11
N PRO A 51 5.05 9.03 0.14
CA PRO A 51 4.54 9.66 1.35
C PRO A 51 3.21 9.06 1.82
N GLU A 52 2.95 9.10 3.12
CA GLU A 52 1.69 8.66 3.73
C GLU A 52 0.46 9.29 3.06
N SER A 53 0.51 10.58 2.73
CA SER A 53 -0.60 11.28 2.07
C SER A 53 -1.03 10.70 0.72
N MET A 54 -0.18 9.91 0.05
CA MET A 54 -0.48 9.27 -1.24
C MET A 54 -0.89 7.79 -1.09
N LEU A 55 -0.91 7.30 0.15
CA LEU A 55 -1.15 5.93 0.49
C LEU A 55 -2.50 5.81 1.19
N THR A 56 -3.19 4.73 0.90
CA THR A 56 -4.40 4.32 1.61
C THR A 56 -4.12 2.96 2.23
N LEU A 57 -4.35 2.84 3.54
CA LEU A 57 -4.27 1.55 4.20
C LEU A 57 -5.29 0.61 3.56
N CYS A 58 -4.80 -0.51 3.02
CA CYS A 58 -5.67 -1.64 2.81
C CYS A 58 -5.81 -2.25 4.20
N GLU A 59 -6.98 -2.11 4.82
CA GLU A 59 -7.30 -2.87 6.02
C GLU A 59 -7.14 -4.36 5.67
N ASN A 60 -5.98 -4.92 6.01
CA ASN A 60 -5.94 -6.31 6.39
C ASN A 60 -6.61 -6.31 7.75
N ASP A 61 -7.90 -6.61 7.71
CA ASP A 61 -8.70 -7.05 8.84
C ASP A 61 -7.79 -7.88 9.76
N ASP A 62 -7.34 -7.28 10.86
CA ASP A 62 -6.65 -7.96 11.96
C ASP A 62 -7.73 -8.76 12.71
N THR A 63 -8.34 -9.68 11.99
CA THR A 63 -9.17 -10.74 12.53
C THR A 63 -8.38 -12.01 12.29
N ASP A 64 -7.71 -12.45 13.36
CA ASP A 64 -7.72 -13.85 13.78
C ASP A 64 -8.95 -14.62 13.22
N LYS A 65 -8.86 -15.11 11.97
CA LYS A 65 -9.69 -16.16 11.35
C LYS A 65 -9.37 -16.38 9.87
N GLY A 66 -8.55 -17.40 9.62
CA GLY A 66 -8.69 -18.29 8.45
C GLY A 66 -8.41 -17.70 7.05
N PRO A 67 -8.33 -18.56 6.02
CA PRO A 67 -7.99 -18.16 4.66
C PRO A 67 -9.17 -17.42 4.01
N SER A 68 -9.27 -16.13 4.27
CA SER A 68 -10.24 -15.25 3.64
C SER A 68 -9.81 -14.98 2.21
N ARG A 69 -10.44 -15.76 1.32
CA ARG A 69 -10.52 -15.63 -0.13
C ARG A 69 -10.23 -14.22 -0.61
N LEU A 70 -9.16 -14.11 -1.39
CA LEU A 70 -8.96 -13.08 -2.41
C LEU A 70 -10.26 -12.90 -3.21
N LEU A 71 -11.06 -11.91 -2.82
CA LEU A 71 -12.09 -11.34 -3.67
C LEU A 71 -11.37 -10.51 -4.75
N PHE A 72 -10.76 -11.22 -5.70
CA PHE A 72 -10.63 -10.70 -7.04
C PHE A 72 -12.05 -10.39 -7.52
N ARG A 73 -12.41 -9.11 -7.57
CA ARG A 73 -13.59 -8.72 -8.34
C ARG A 73 -13.29 -9.07 -9.80
N PRO A 74 -14.06 -9.95 -10.47
CA PRO A 74 -13.99 -10.03 -11.90
C PRO A 74 -14.36 -8.64 -12.44
N ARG A 75 -13.52 -8.12 -13.32
CA ARG A 75 -13.82 -6.92 -14.09
C ARG A 75 -14.94 -7.34 -15.04
N ASP A 76 -16.17 -7.02 -14.69
CA ASP A 76 -17.32 -7.26 -15.54
C ASP A 76 -17.22 -6.37 -16.79
N ASN A 77 -17.08 -7.06 -17.92
CA ASN A 77 -17.40 -6.69 -19.31
C ASN A 77 -16.98 -5.30 -19.83
#